data_AF-A0A9D9YGB2-F1
#
_entry.id   AF-A0A9D9YGB2-F1
#
_cell.length_a   1.000
_cell.length_b   1.000
_cell.length_c   1.000
_cell.angle_alpha   90.00
_cell.angle_beta   90.00
_cell.angle_gamma   90.00
#
_symmetry.space_group_name_H-M   'P 1'
#
loop_
_entity.id
_entity.type
_entity.pdbx_description
1 polymer ?
#
loop_
_entity_poly.entity_id
_entity_poly.type
_entity_poly.pdbx_seq_one_letter_code
_entity_poly.pdbx_strand_id
1 'polypeptide(L)'
;MKSSLSSLLKSLPEPELPAGFSERIFSEITQLQERKMRRAILFSWVRIGISGLVSLLAIFFAGSTILGSEFAQLFSLIVSDTLVLTTYGRELFWLFLETFPTVPFALLFVPLFFFLLSLGMHATVKNHSQFPQLVSIT
;
A
#
# COMPACT_ATOMS: atom_id res chain seq x y z
N MET A 1 60.74 -10.96 8.23
CA MET A 1 60.29 -10.44 6.92
C MET A 1 58.82 -10.76 6.77
N LYS A 2 57.93 -9.75 6.74
CA LYS A 2 56.49 -9.94 6.52
C LYS A 2 56.26 -9.85 5.01
N SER A 3 56.03 -10.97 4.33
CA SER A 3 55.59 -10.94 2.94
C SER A 3 54.19 -10.32 2.92
N SER A 4 54.07 -9.22 2.18
CA SER A 4 52.81 -8.51 2.05
C SER A 4 51.84 -9.34 1.22
N LEU A 5 50.64 -9.63 1.71
CA LEU A 5 49.57 -10.31 0.96
C LEU A 5 49.28 -9.64 -0.40
N SER A 6 49.58 -8.35 -0.52
CA SER A 6 49.45 -7.61 -1.78
C SER A 6 50.40 -8.09 -2.88
N SER A 7 51.57 -8.67 -2.55
CA SER A 7 52.49 -9.20 -3.57
C SER A 7 52.08 -10.57 -4.08
N LEU A 8 51.36 -11.37 -3.27
CA LEU A 8 50.80 -12.67 -3.68
C LEU A 8 49.54 -12.50 -4.54
N LEU A 9 48.73 -11.47 -4.28
CA LEU A 9 47.58 -11.15 -5.12
C LEU A 9 48.00 -10.60 -6.50
N LYS A 10 49.14 -9.91 -6.57
CA LYS A 10 49.70 -9.39 -7.83
C LYS A 10 50.32 -10.47 -8.74
N SER A 11 50.64 -11.64 -8.19
CA SER A 11 51.25 -12.76 -8.93
C SER A 11 50.24 -13.81 -9.40
N LEU A 12 48.96 -13.65 -9.08
CA LEU A 12 47.92 -14.51 -9.63
C LEU A 12 47.69 -14.12 -11.09
N PRO A 13 47.69 -15.08 -12.04
CA PRO A 13 47.33 -14.79 -13.42
C PRO A 13 45.93 -14.17 -13.41
N GLU A 14 45.75 -13.05 -14.10
CA GLU A 14 44.41 -12.48 -14.31
C GLU A 14 43.52 -13.59 -14.85
N PRO A 15 42.49 -14.03 -14.11
CA PRO A 15 41.63 -15.09 -14.58
C PRO A 15 40.89 -14.55 -15.79
N GLU A 16 41.27 -15.00 -16.98
CA GLU A 16 40.48 -14.84 -18.19
C GLU A 16 39.13 -15.52 -17.94
N LEU A 17 38.15 -14.72 -17.55
CA LEU A 17 36.78 -15.18 -17.38
C LEU A 17 36.33 -15.81 -18.71
N PRO A 18 35.82 -17.05 -18.70
CA PRO A 18 35.40 -17.71 -19.92
C PRO A 18 34.38 -16.83 -20.65
N ALA A 19 34.61 -16.58 -21.94
CA ALA A 19 33.73 -15.77 -22.77
C ALA A 19 32.28 -16.28 -22.64
N GLY A 20 31.34 -15.38 -22.31
CA GLY A 20 29.93 -15.71 -22.10
C GLY A 20 29.54 -16.09 -20.66
N PHE A 21 30.48 -16.17 -19.71
CA PHE A 21 30.13 -16.38 -18.29
C PHE A 21 29.34 -15.22 -17.71
N SER A 22 29.67 -13.99 -18.11
CA SER A 22 28.90 -12.79 -17.77
C SER A 22 27.46 -12.89 -18.29
N GLU A 23 27.27 -13.24 -19.57
CA GLU A 23 25.95 -13.41 -20.19
C GLU A 23 25.12 -14.50 -19.48
N ARG A 24 25.76 -15.61 -19.09
CA ARG A 24 25.10 -16.67 -18.33
C ARG A 24 24.67 -16.22 -16.93
N ILE A 25 25.51 -15.48 -16.23
CA ILE A 25 25.17 -14.91 -14.92
C ILE A 25 24.03 -13.88 -15.06
N PHE A 26 24.12 -12.96 -16.03
CA PHE A 26 23.08 -11.96 -16.26
C PHE A 26 21.75 -12.61 -16.67
N SER A 27 21.77 -13.66 -17.49
CA SER A 27 20.54 -14.40 -17.86
C SER A 27 19.90 -15.13 -16.69
N GLU A 28 20.68 -15.71 -15.76
CA GLU A 28 20.12 -16.31 -14.55
C GLU A 28 19.57 -15.25 -13.58
N ILE A 29 20.28 -14.12 -13.40
CA ILE A 29 19.81 -13.00 -12.57
C ILE A 29 18.50 -12.43 -13.09
N THR A 30 18.39 -12.22 -14.41
CA THR A 30 17.17 -11.70 -15.04
C THR A 30 16.01 -12.69 -14.90
N GLN A 31 16.22 -13.99 -15.10
CA GLN A 31 15.16 -15.00 -14.86
C GLN A 31 14.69 -15.03 -13.40
N LEU A 32 15.61 -14.92 -12.44
CA LEU A 32 15.27 -14.86 -11.02
C LEU A 32 14.50 -13.58 -10.67
N GLN A 33 14.89 -12.44 -11.24
CA GLN A 33 14.18 -11.17 -11.09
C GLN A 33 12.77 -11.22 -11.70
N GLU A 34 12.62 -11.80 -12.89
CA GLU A 34 11.33 -11.91 -13.57
C GLU A 34 10.35 -12.75 -12.75
N ARG A 35 10.79 -13.88 -12.20
CA ARG A 35 9.96 -14.72 -11.31
C ARG A 35 9.54 -13.97 -10.04
N LYS A 36 10.44 -13.19 -9.44
CA LYS A 36 10.13 -12.35 -8.26
C LYS A 36 9.12 -11.26 -8.61
N MET A 37 9.28 -10.58 -9.76
CA MET A 37 8.34 -9.56 -10.22
C MET A 37 6.96 -10.14 -10.51
N ARG A 38 6.87 -11.26 -11.23
CA ARG A 38 5.57 -11.92 -11.51
C ARG A 38 4.82 -12.27 -10.22
N ARG A 39 5.53 -12.81 -9.22
CA ARG A 39 4.94 -13.10 -7.91
C ARG A 39 4.49 -11.81 -7.21
N ALA A 40 5.34 -10.78 -7.18
CA ALA A 40 5.01 -9.51 -6.54
C ALA A 40 3.78 -8.84 -7.16
N ILE A 41 3.66 -8.84 -8.49
CA ILE A 41 2.50 -8.34 -9.22
C ILE A 41 1.25 -9.13 -8.84
N LEU A 42 1.31 -10.46 -8.87
CA LEU A 42 0.17 -11.33 -8.56
C LEU A 42 -0.30 -11.16 -7.11
N PHE A 43 0.63 -11.13 -6.15
CA PHE A 43 0.31 -10.82 -4.75
C PHE A 43 -0.32 -9.44 -4.59
N SER A 44 0.16 -8.44 -5.33
CA SER A 44 -0.40 -7.10 -5.29
C SER A 44 -1.84 -7.05 -5.81
N TRP A 45 -2.14 -7.78 -6.89
CA TRP A 45 -3.50 -7.88 -7.43
C TRP A 45 -4.45 -8.58 -6.46
N VAL A 46 -4.03 -9.71 -5.90
CA VAL A 46 -4.81 -10.44 -4.89
C VAL A 46 -5.09 -9.55 -3.67
N ARG A 47 -4.08 -8.82 -3.19
CA ARG A 47 -4.24 -7.91 -2.06
C ARG A 47 -5.23 -6.78 -2.36
N ILE A 48 -5.16 -6.16 -3.53
CA ILE A 48 -6.15 -5.14 -3.96
C ILE A 48 -7.54 -5.76 -4.01
N GLY A 49 -7.70 -6.93 -4.62
CA GLY A 49 -8.99 -7.60 -4.74
C GLY A 49 -9.62 -7.88 -3.38
N ILE A 50 -8.85 -8.47 -2.46
CA ILE A 50 -9.33 -8.76 -1.10
C ILE A 50 -9.66 -7.48 -0.34
N SER A 51 -8.75 -6.51 -0.30
CA SER A 51 -8.98 -5.25 0.43
C SER A 51 -10.15 -4.43 -0.14
N GLY A 52 -10.34 -4.48 -1.47
CA GLY A 52 -11.48 -3.86 -2.15
C GLY A 52 -12.80 -4.52 -1.78
N LEU A 53 -12.87 -5.86 -1.82
CA LEU A 53 -14.05 -6.61 -1.40
C LEU A 53 -14.42 -6.35 0.07
N VAL A 54 -13.43 -6.38 0.97
CA VAL A 54 -13.66 -6.10 2.39
C VAL A 54 -14.14 -4.66 2.60
N SER A 55 -13.60 -3.70 1.85
CA SER A 55 -14.06 -2.31 1.91
C SER A 55 -15.49 -2.14 1.41
N LEU A 56 -15.87 -2.81 0.32
CA LEU A 56 -17.25 -2.79 -0.17
C LEU A 56 -18.24 -3.39 0.84
N LEU A 57 -17.88 -4.53 1.44
CA LEU A 57 -18.67 -5.15 2.52
C LEU A 57 -18.81 -4.19 3.71
N ALA A 58 -17.71 -3.56 4.12
CA ALA A 58 -17.73 -2.58 5.20
C ALA A 58 -18.65 -1.40 4.90
N ILE A 59 -18.61 -0.85 3.69
CA ILE A 59 -19.51 0.25 3.28
C ILE A 59 -20.98 -0.19 3.34
N PHE A 60 -21.30 -1.41 2.88
CA PHE A 60 -22.67 -1.91 2.88
C PHE A 60 -23.23 -2.09 4.30
N PHE A 61 -22.45 -2.72 5.19
CA PHE A 61 -22.88 -2.98 6.57
C PHE A 61 -22.79 -1.76 7.49
N ALA A 62 -21.67 -1.04 7.46
CA ALA A 62 -21.47 0.12 8.32
C ALA A 62 -22.25 1.34 7.82
N GLY A 63 -22.41 1.51 6.50
CA GLY A 63 -23.11 2.67 5.93
C GLY A 63 -24.58 2.73 6.35
N SER A 64 -25.29 1.61 6.30
CA SER A 64 -26.69 1.54 6.77
C SER A 64 -26.79 1.82 8.27
N THR A 65 -25.86 1.30 9.06
CA THR A 65 -25.80 1.53 10.51
C THR A 65 -25.52 3.00 10.86
N ILE A 66 -24.61 3.66 10.11
CA ILE A 66 -24.29 5.08 10.31
C ILE A 66 -25.50 5.95 9.93
N LEU A 67 -26.13 5.70 8.77
CA LEU A 67 -27.27 6.50 8.32
C LEU A 67 -28.50 6.37 9.22
N GLY A 68 -28.69 5.21 9.85
CA GLY A 68 -29.77 4.98 10.82
C GLY A 68 -29.47 5.46 12.24
N SER A 69 -28.24 5.89 12.52
CA SER A 69 -27.81 6.27 13.88
C SER A 69 -28.41 7.61 14.34
N GLU A 70 -28.54 7.78 15.65
CA GLU A 70 -28.93 9.05 16.28
C GLU A 70 -27.98 10.19 15.89
N PHE A 71 -26.69 9.89 15.74
CA PHE A 71 -25.70 10.83 15.21
C PHE A 71 -26.08 11.39 13.84
N ALA A 72 -26.50 10.53 12.90
CA ALA A 72 -26.90 10.99 11.56
C ALA A 72 -28.17 11.84 11.59
N GLN A 73 -29.11 11.53 12.49
CA GLN A 73 -30.32 12.32 12.69
C GLN A 73 -29.99 13.72 13.25
N LEU A 74 -29.14 13.79 14.27
CA LEU A 74 -28.65 15.05 14.85
C LEU A 74 -27.85 15.87 13.84
N PHE A 75 -27.01 15.21 13.05
CA PHE A 75 -26.25 15.86 11.99
C PHE A 75 -27.18 16.45 10.92
N SER A 76 -28.17 15.69 10.47
CA SER A 76 -29.19 16.16 9.53
C SER A 76 -29.94 17.39 10.07
N LEU A 77 -30.31 17.37 11.36
CA LEU A 77 -30.99 18.49 12.00
C LEU A 77 -30.17 19.78 11.94
N ILE A 78 -28.88 19.71 12.26
CA ILE A 78 -27.98 20.87 12.22
C ILE A 78 -27.75 21.39 10.81
N VAL A 79 -27.61 20.49 9.84
CA VAL A 79 -27.49 20.88 8.43
C VAL A 79 -28.77 21.56 7.95
N SER A 80 -29.93 21.13 8.43
CA SER A 80 -31.23 21.69 8.07
C SER A 80 -31.54 23.01 8.79
N ASP A 81 -31.09 23.19 10.02
CA ASP A 81 -31.40 24.35 10.85
C ASP A 81 -30.14 24.94 11.50
N THR A 82 -29.64 25.99 10.85
CA THR A 82 -28.45 26.72 11.30
C THR A 82 -28.69 27.61 12.53
N LEU A 83 -29.95 27.94 12.87
CA LEU A 83 -30.28 28.68 14.10
C LEU A 83 -30.11 27.80 15.34
N VAL A 84 -30.35 26.50 15.21
CA VAL A 84 -30.10 25.53 16.30
C VAL A 84 -28.61 25.46 16.61
N LEU A 85 -27.75 25.53 15.58
CA LEU A 85 -26.30 25.52 15.76
C LEU A 85 -25.77 26.74 16.51
N THR A 86 -26.30 27.94 16.22
CA THR A 86 -25.87 29.17 16.90
C THR A 86 -26.37 29.28 18.33
N THR A 87 -27.52 28.67 18.63
CA THR A 87 -28.16 28.73 19.95
C THR A 87 -27.69 27.61 20.89
N TYR A 88 -27.47 26.40 20.37
CA TYR A 88 -27.17 25.19 21.17
C TYR A 88 -25.88 24.48 20.72
N GLY A 89 -24.98 25.17 20.04
CA GLY A 89 -23.80 24.54 19.44
C GLY A 89 -22.89 23.82 20.45
N ARG A 90 -22.81 24.32 21.69
CA ARG A 90 -22.00 23.69 22.75
C ARG A 90 -22.63 22.40 23.23
N GLU A 91 -23.94 22.39 23.47
CA GLU A 91 -24.69 21.22 23.90
C GLU A 91 -24.68 20.15 22.80
N LEU A 92 -24.88 20.57 21.55
CA LEU A 92 -24.81 19.69 20.38
C LEU A 92 -23.44 19.05 20.19
N PHE A 93 -22.34 19.79 20.45
CA PHE A 93 -20.99 19.21 20.38
C PHE A 93 -20.81 18.04 21.35
N TRP A 94 -21.28 18.18 22.59
CA TRP A 94 -21.23 17.08 23.56
C TRP A 94 -22.14 15.92 23.16
N LEU A 95 -23.33 16.23 22.64
CA LEU A 95 -24.29 15.22 22.19
C LEU A 95 -23.76 14.43 20.98
N PHE A 96 -23.00 15.07 20.08
CA PHE A 96 -22.31 14.37 19.01
C PHE A 96 -21.22 13.45 19.51
N LEU A 97 -20.46 13.88 20.52
CA LEU A 97 -19.42 13.06 21.13
C LEU A 97 -20.02 11.82 21.80
N GLU A 98 -21.16 11.99 22.48
CA GLU A 98 -21.88 10.90 23.13
C GLU A 98 -22.51 9.93 22.12
N THR A 99 -23.11 10.45 21.05
CA THR A 99 -23.81 9.64 20.04
C THR A 99 -22.89 9.15 18.91
N PHE A 100 -21.60 9.50 18.93
CA PHE A 100 -20.68 9.20 17.84
C PHE A 100 -20.59 7.68 17.59
N PRO A 101 -20.98 7.19 16.40
CA PRO A 101 -21.01 5.76 16.12
C PRO A 101 -19.61 5.25 15.78
N THR A 102 -18.76 5.20 16.82
CA THR A 102 -17.33 4.88 16.72
C THR A 102 -17.10 3.53 16.05
N VAL A 103 -17.87 2.51 16.43
CA VAL A 103 -17.71 1.14 15.91
C VAL A 103 -18.03 1.06 14.41
N PRO A 104 -19.20 1.53 13.93
CA PRO A 104 -19.48 1.60 12.49
C PRO A 104 -18.43 2.42 11.72
N PHE A 105 -18.00 3.56 12.24
CA PHE A 105 -16.96 4.36 11.58
C PHE A 105 -15.62 3.63 11.51
N ALA A 106 -15.19 2.96 12.58
CA ALA A 106 -13.97 2.16 12.57
C ALA A 106 -14.07 0.99 11.57
N LEU A 107 -15.21 0.30 11.53
CA LEU A 107 -15.48 -0.77 10.56
C LEU A 107 -15.44 -0.27 9.12
N LEU A 108 -15.80 0.97 8.85
CA LEU A 108 -15.71 1.58 7.52
C LEU A 108 -14.29 2.04 7.19
N PHE A 109 -13.68 2.83 8.08
CA PHE A 109 -12.39 3.48 7.82
C PHE A 109 -11.20 2.54 7.81
N VAL A 110 -11.19 1.51 8.66
CA VAL A 110 -10.05 0.59 8.74
C VAL A 110 -9.86 -0.18 7.42
N PRO A 111 -10.87 -0.89 6.88
CA PRO A 111 -10.77 -1.52 5.57
C PRO A 111 -10.41 -0.56 4.44
N LEU A 112 -11.04 0.62 4.43
CA LEU A 112 -10.79 1.64 3.41
C LEU A 112 -9.33 2.11 3.43
N PHE A 113 -8.78 2.33 4.63
CA PHE A 113 -7.38 2.69 4.80
C PHE A 113 -6.45 1.60 4.26
N PHE A 114 -6.70 0.34 4.58
CA PHE A 114 -5.91 -0.78 4.06
C PHE A 114 -6.03 -0.92 2.54
N PHE A 115 -7.20 -0.67 1.97
CA PHE A 115 -7.40 -0.65 0.53
C PHE A 115 -6.59 0.46 -0.15
N LEU A 116 -6.62 1.68 0.39
CA LEU A 116 -5.84 2.81 -0.12
C LEU A 116 -4.33 2.54 -0.03
N LEU A 117 -3.87 1.98 1.09
CA LEU A 117 -2.47 1.58 1.26
C LEU A 117 -2.09 0.50 0.24
N SER A 118 -2.96 -0.50 0.04
CA SER A 118 -2.77 -1.55 -0.95
C SER A 118 -2.67 -1.00 -2.38
N LEU A 119 -3.51 -0.02 -2.72
CA LEU A 119 -3.52 0.67 -4.01
C LEU A 119 -2.23 1.48 -4.22
N GLY A 120 -1.80 2.25 -3.21
CA GLY A 120 -0.57 3.03 -3.26
C GLY A 120 0.66 2.14 -3.48
N MET A 121 0.77 1.05 -2.72
CA MET A 121 1.83 0.07 -2.90
C MET A 121 1.79 -0.61 -4.28
N HIS A 122 0.61 -0.89 -4.84
CA HIS A 122 0.50 -1.45 -6.19
C HIS A 122 0.99 -0.48 -7.25
N ALA A 123 0.65 0.80 -7.12
CA ALA A 123 1.15 1.86 -8.00
C ALA A 123 2.68 1.94 -7.95
N THR A 124 3.27 1.83 -6.75
CA THR A 124 4.74 1.77 -6.59
C THR A 124 5.36 0.55 -7.29
N VAL A 125 4.79 -0.64 -7.10
CA VAL A 125 5.29 -1.87 -7.75
C VAL A 125 5.21 -1.76 -9.27
N LYS A 126 4.12 -1.21 -9.81
CA LYS A 126 3.96 -1.00 -11.25
C LYS A 126 5.02 -0.04 -11.79
N ASN A 127 5.25 1.10 -11.13
CA ASN A 127 6.27 2.06 -11.55
C ASN A 127 7.69 1.48 -11.49
N HIS A 128 8.01 0.71 -10.45
CA HIS A 128 9.32 0.08 -10.31
C HIS A 128 9.54 -1.06 -11.32
N SER A 129 8.48 -1.73 -11.77
CA SER A 129 8.55 -2.77 -12.80
C SER A 129 8.81 -2.25 -14.22
N GLN A 130 8.56 -0.96 -14.49
CA GLN A 130 8.82 -0.33 -15.79
C GLN A 130 10.26 0.17 -15.95
N PHE A 131 10.95 0.49 -14.85
CA PHE A 131 12.32 1.03 -14.89
C PHE A 131 13.40 0.07 -15.42
N PRO A 132 13.43 -1.24 -15.09
CA PRO A 132 14.50 -2.11 -15.60
C PRO A 132 14.40 -2.40 -17.10
N GLN A 133 13.28 -2.09 -17.77
CA GLN A 133 13.13 -2.29 -19.22
C GLN A 133 13.79 -1.19 -20.06
N LEU A 134 14.06 -0.01 -19.48
CA LEU A 134 14.70 1.10 -20.19
C LEU A 134 16.24 1.00 -20.24
N VAL A 135 16.84 0.33 -19.25
CA VAL A 135 18.31 0.20 -19.16
C VAL A 135 18.84 -0.93 -20.07
N SER A 136 17.98 -1.84 -20.53
CA SER A 136 18.38 -2.93 -21.44
C SER A 136 18.34 -2.55 -22.93
N ILE A 137 18.07 -1.28 -23.29
CA ILE A 137 17.96 -0.81 -24.69
C ILE A 137 19.09 0.19 -25.05
N THR A 138 19.98 0.53 -24.12
CA THR A 138 21.18 1.35 -24.35
C THR A 138 22.44 0.56 -24.07
#